data_AF-A0A7C8I1T0-F1
#
_entry.id   AF-A0A7C8I1T0-F1
#
_cell.length_a   1.000
_cell.length_b   1.000
_cell.length_c   1.000
_cell.angle_alpha   90.00
_cell.angle_beta   90.00
_cell.angle_gamma   90.00
#
_symmetry.space_group_name_H-M   'P 1'
#
loop_
_entity.id
_entity.type
_entity.pdbx_description
1 polymer ?
#
loop_
_entity_poly.entity_id
_entity_poly.type
_entity_poly.pdbx_seq_one_letter_code
_entity_poly.pdbx_strand_id
1 'polypeptide(L)' 'PADVEHEKVPMDQIASTIEDTTDMDCPICRDTMSSRAGVRTNACYHAFCLECLGTWVVESQTCPYCRTELF' A
#
# COMPACT_ATOMS: atom_id res chain seq x y z
N PRO A 1 -29.23 -39.34 6.01
CA PRO A 1 -28.87 -38.19 6.87
C PRO A 1 -28.55 -37.02 5.95
N ALA A 2 -29.13 -35.88 6.31
CA ALA A 2 -29.25 -34.68 5.50
C ALA A 2 -27.91 -34.17 4.94
N ASP A 3 -27.96 -33.84 3.65
CA ASP A 3 -27.40 -32.63 3.04
C ASP A 3 -25.97 -32.24 3.44
N VAL A 4 -25.00 -32.75 2.66
CA VAL A 4 -23.77 -31.99 2.40
C VAL A 4 -23.88 -31.50 0.96
N GLU A 5 -24.61 -30.40 0.77
CA GLU A 5 -24.56 -29.60 -0.45
C GLU A 5 -23.13 -29.09 -0.60
N HIS A 6 -22.35 -29.82 -1.39
CA HIS A 6 -21.10 -29.32 -1.95
C HIS A 6 -21.51 -28.29 -3.00
N GLU A 7 -21.78 -27.07 -2.53
CA GLU A 7 -22.07 -25.92 -3.36
C GLU A 7 -20.93 -25.82 -4.38
N LYS A 8 -21.27 -26.17 -5.62
CA LYS A 8 -20.35 -26.13 -6.74
C LYS A 8 -20.15 -24.65 -7.01
N VAL A 9 -19.10 -24.07 -6.43
CA VAL A 9 -18.69 -22.69 -6.75
C VAL A 9 -18.54 -22.64 -8.27
N PRO A 10 -19.41 -21.91 -8.99
CA PRO A 10 -19.43 -21.97 -10.43
C PRO A 10 -18.19 -21.22 -10.95
N MET A 11 -17.46 -21.90 -11.84
CA MET A 11 -16.11 -21.54 -12.30
C MET A 11 -16.09 -20.29 -13.21
N ASP A 12 -17.25 -19.68 -13.44
CA ASP A 12 -17.48 -18.47 -14.23
C ASP A 12 -17.46 -17.18 -13.41
N GLN A 13 -17.30 -17.26 -12.08
CA GLN A 13 -17.32 -16.09 -11.19
C GLN A 13 -15.97 -15.66 -10.62
N ILE A 14 -14.86 -16.19 -11.14
CA ILE A 14 -13.57 -15.51 -11.03
C ILE A 14 -13.51 -14.49 -12.17
N ALA A 15 -14.39 -13.49 -12.11
CA ALA A 15 -14.24 -12.28 -12.90
C ALA A 15 -12.94 -11.62 -12.41
N SER A 16 -11.86 -12.02 -13.08
CA SER A 16 -10.52 -11.49 -12.96
C SER A 16 -10.51 -10.04 -13.47
N THR A 17 -11.14 -9.15 -12.71
CA THR A 17 -10.56 -7.83 -12.54
C THR A 17 -9.72 -7.97 -11.29
N ILE A 18 -8.50 -8.50 -11.45
CA ILE A 18 -7.43 -8.01 -10.59
C ILE A 18 -7.45 -6.52 -10.91
N GLU A 19 -8.10 -5.73 -10.06
CA GLU A 19 -7.83 -4.31 -10.02
C GLU A 19 -6.35 -4.24 -9.64
N ASP A 20 -5.50 -4.30 -10.66
CA ASP A 20 -4.06 -4.01 -10.65
C ASP A 20 -3.83 -2.52 -10.34
N THR A 21 -4.74 -1.90 -9.59
CA THR A 21 -4.49 -0.66 -8.89
C THR A 21 -3.77 -1.06 -7.63
N THR A 22 -2.46 -1.20 -7.80
CA THR A 22 -1.47 -0.97 -6.76
C THR A 22 -1.67 0.47 -6.26
N ASP A 23 -2.79 0.73 -5.58
CA ASP A 23 -3.04 1.96 -4.85
C ASP A 23 -2.09 1.91 -3.67
N MET A 24 -0.86 2.31 -3.96
CA MET A 24 0.13 2.63 -2.97
C MET A 24 -0.42 3.85 -2.24
N ASP A 25 -1.28 3.61 -1.27
CA ASP A 25 -1.74 4.63 -0.36
C ASP A 25 -0.57 5.01 0.55
N CYS A 26 -0.42 6.31 0.78
CA CYS A 26 0.55 6.78 1.73
C CYS A 26 0.11 6.35 3.14
N PRO A 27 0.94 5.60 3.90
CA PRO A 27 0.55 5.11 5.23
C PRO A 27 0.39 6.24 6.27
N ILE A 28 0.87 7.44 5.97
CA ILE A 28 0.79 8.62 6.84
C ILE A 28 -0.57 9.32 6.67
N CYS A 29 -0.94 9.67 5.43
CA CYS A 29 -2.15 10.45 5.15
C CYS A 29 -3.32 9.62 4.59
N ARG A 30 -3.09 8.33 4.30
CA ARG A 30 -4.07 7.37 3.77
C ARG A 30 -4.73 7.81 2.46
N ASP A 31 -3.92 8.40 1.59
CA ASP A 31 -4.34 8.89 0.28
C ASP A 31 -3.45 8.31 -0.80
N THR A 32 -4.00 8.25 -2.00
CA THR A 32 -3.41 7.65 -3.18
C THR A 32 -2.10 8.36 -3.55
N MET A 33 -0.96 7.67 -3.56
CA MET A 33 0.31 8.29 -3.95
C MET A 33 0.34 8.68 -5.44
N SER A 34 -0.54 8.11 -6.26
CA SER A 34 -0.74 8.46 -7.67
C SER A 34 -1.07 9.94 -7.88
N SER A 35 -1.80 10.55 -6.94
CA SER A 35 -2.23 11.96 -7.03
C SER A 35 -1.22 12.94 -6.40
N ARG A 36 -0.41 12.48 -5.44
CA ARG A 36 0.50 13.33 -4.63
C ARG A 36 1.99 13.09 -4.85
N ALA A 37 2.35 12.40 -5.94
CA ALA A 37 3.71 11.94 -6.24
C ALA A 37 4.32 11.08 -5.11
N GLY A 38 4.28 9.76 -5.31
CA GLY A 38 4.92 8.80 -4.43
C GLY A 38 6.45 8.87 -4.50
N VAL A 39 7.10 8.88 -3.34
CA VAL A 39 8.54 8.75 -3.21
C VAL A 39 8.88 7.51 -2.39
N ARG A 40 9.95 6.84 -2.78
CA ARG A 40 10.46 5.66 -2.08
C ARG A 40 11.82 5.96 -1.48
N THR A 41 11.97 5.61 -0.21
CA THR A 41 13.24 5.72 0.52
C THR A 41 14.28 4.76 -0.08
N ASN A 42 15.56 5.12 -0.03
CA ASN A 42 16.66 4.30 -0.55
C ASN A 42 17.12 3.22 0.43
N ALA A 43 17.12 3.49 1.74
CA ALA A 43 17.68 2.61 2.75
C ALA A 43 16.76 1.43 3.12
N CYS A 44 15.44 1.64 3.14
CA CYS A 44 14.45 0.62 3.54
C CYS A 44 13.33 0.40 2.54
N TYR A 45 13.32 1.12 1.41
CA TYR A 45 12.36 0.97 0.31
C TYR A 45 10.88 1.17 0.67
N HIS A 46 10.56 1.77 1.82
CA HIS A 46 9.20 2.20 2.12
C HIS A 46 8.83 3.44 1.30
N ALA A 47 7.57 3.49 0.85
CA ALA A 47 7.01 4.54 0.00
C ALA A 47 6.01 5.41 0.75
N PHE A 48 6.04 6.71 0.45
CA PHE A 48 5.18 7.73 1.05
C PHE A 48 4.88 8.82 0.02
N CYS A 49 3.89 9.65 0.29
CA CYS A 49 3.69 10.88 -0.49
C CYS A 49 4.87 11.84 -0.26
N LEU A 50 5.30 12.57 -1.30
CA LEU A 50 6.44 13.50 -1.21
C LEU A 50 6.27 14.52 -0.08
N GLU A 51 5.07 15.08 0.06
CA GLU A 51 4.73 16.04 1.11
C GLU A 51 4.87 15.41 2.50
N CYS A 52 4.35 14.19 2.69
CA CYS A 52 4.33 13.47 3.95
C CYS A 52 5.74 13.12 4.43
N LEU A 53 6.56 12.57 3.51
CA LEU A 53 7.96 12.28 3.83
C LEU A 53 8.75 13.58 4.04
N GLY A 54 8.49 14.60 3.22
CA GLY A 54 9.11 15.92 3.31
C GLY A 54 8.88 16.58 4.67
N THR A 55 7.66 16.57 5.19
CA THR A 55 7.36 17.09 6.53
C THR A 55 8.08 16.29 7.61
N TRP A 56 8.10 14.96 7.51
CA TRP A 56 8.74 14.11 8.50
C TRP A 56 10.26 14.33 8.59
N VAL A 57 10.95 14.42 7.45
CA VAL A 57 12.42 14.54 7.44
C VAL A 57 12.94 15.88 7.96
N VAL A 58 12.08 16.89 8.11
CA VAL A 58 12.40 18.14 8.82
C VAL A 58 12.58 17.89 10.32
N GLU A 59 11.81 16.97 10.90
CA GLU A 59 11.86 16.65 12.32
C GLU A 59 12.71 15.42 12.64
N SER A 60 12.75 14.42 11.76
CA SER A 60 13.47 13.16 11.97
C SER A 60 14.03 12.59 10.67
N GLN A 61 15.34 12.33 10.64
CA GLN A 61 16.04 11.72 9.50
C GLN A 61 15.86 10.19 9.42
N THR A 62 14.75 9.66 9.92
CA THR A 62 14.45 8.22 9.95
C THR A 62 13.20 7.90 9.15
N CYS A 63 13.04 6.65 8.72
CA CYS A 63 11.83 6.19 8.05
C CYS A 63 10.62 6.25 9.00
N PRO A 64 9.50 6.89 8.61
CA PRO A 64 8.28 6.92 9.43
C PRO A 64 7.70 5.53 9.76
N TYR A 65 7.99 4.54 8.91
CA TYR A 65 7.45 3.19 9.04
C TYR A 65 8.33 2.28 9.91
N CYS A 66 9.63 2.18 9.58
CA CYS A 66 10.55 1.22 10.23
C CYS A 66 11.67 1.87 11.05
N ARG A 67 11.74 3.21 11.10
CA ARG A 67 12.78 4.00 11.80
C ARG A 67 14.22 3.80 11.32
N THR A 68 14.43 3.18 10.15
CA THR A 68 15.75 3.13 9.50
C THR A 68 16.23 4.54 9.15
N GLU A 69 17.49 4.86 9.44
CA GLU A 69 18.11 6.14 9.04
C GLU A 69 18.10 6.30 7.51
N LEU A 70 17.72 7.50 7.05
CA LEU A 70 17.56 7.82 5.63
C LEU A 70 18.77 8.56 5.04
N PHE A 71 19.60 9.17 5.90
CA PHE A 71 20.75 10.00 5.54
C PHE A 71 21.93 9.71 6.46
#